data_AF-A0A7X2XXA6-F1
#
_entry.id   AF-A0A7X2XXA6-F1
#
_cell.length_a   1.000
_cell.length_b   1.000
_cell.length_c   1.000
_cell.angle_alpha   90.00
_cell.angle_beta   90.00
_cell.angle_gamma   90.00
#
_symmetry.space_group_name_H-M   'P 1'
#
loop_
_entity.id
_entity.type
_entity.pdbx_description
1 polymer ?
#
loop_
_entity_poly.entity_id
_entity_poly.type
_entity_poly.pdbx_seq_one_letter_code
_entity_poly.pdbx_strand_id
1 'polypeptide(L)'
;MEIKQAILQIYQDSFKTYGYRRISLVLWDQFKLHVSDTKLRELMAEVGINNTLYTTHTTKKYSSYEGDKKTTPNILKGRFIATIPYTVLHTDITQVKLKNG
;
A
#
# COMPACT_ATOMS: atom_id res chain seq x y z
N MET A 1 11.17 32.79 4.46
CA MET A 1 11.26 31.42 3.91
C MET A 1 10.05 31.23 3.01
N GLU A 2 10.22 30.86 1.74
CA GLU A 2 9.07 30.62 0.87
C GLU A 2 8.32 29.38 1.35
N ILE A 3 6.98 29.44 1.40
CA ILE A 3 6.12 28.33 1.87
C ILE A 3 6.43 27.02 1.10
N LYS A 4 6.77 27.12 -0.18
CA LYS A 4 7.17 26.00 -1.04
C LYS A 4 8.41 25.26 -0.51
N GLN A 5 9.39 25.99 0.01
CA GLN A 5 10.61 25.42 0.58
C GLN A 5 10.31 24.66 1.87
N ALA A 6 9.46 25.24 2.73
CA ALA A 6 9.01 24.57 3.97
C ALA A 6 8.25 23.28 3.67
N ILE A 7 7.33 23.31 2.70
CA ILE A 7 6.59 22.12 2.23
C ILE A 7 7.56 21.03 1.74
N LEU A 8 8.55 21.40 0.92
CA LEU A 8 9.53 20.46 0.38
C LEU A 8 10.38 19.83 1.49
N GLN A 9 10.83 20.64 2.45
CA GLN A 9 11.63 20.17 3.58
C GLN A 9 10.84 19.17 4.43
N ILE A 10 9.62 19.52 4.85
CA ILE A 10 8.74 18.62 5.61
C ILE A 10 8.50 17.32 4.85
N TYR A 11 8.32 17.39 3.54
CA TYR A 11 8.11 16.21 2.72
C TYR A 11 9.33 15.28 2.70
N GLN A 12 10.54 15.83 2.56
CA GLN A 12 11.78 15.02 2.61
C GLN A 12 12.03 14.44 4.00
N ASP A 13 11.84 15.24 5.06
CA ASP A 13 12.01 14.80 6.45
C ASP A 13 11.03 13.67 6.83
N SER A 14 9.87 13.63 6.17
CA SER A 14 8.89 12.55 6.32
C SER A 14 9.19 11.29 5.49
N PHE A 15 10.36 11.20 4.86
CA PHE A 15 10.70 10.15 3.88
C PHE A 15 9.66 10.05 2.76
N LYS A 16 9.14 11.20 2.30
CA LYS A 16 8.15 11.30 1.21
C LYS A 16 6.79 10.61 1.50
N THR A 17 6.48 10.37 2.77
CA THR A 17 5.24 9.68 3.18
C THR A 17 4.09 10.64 3.48
N TYR A 18 4.37 11.91 3.78
CA TYR A 18 3.33 12.85 4.19
C TYR A 18 2.58 13.44 3.00
N GLY A 19 1.24 13.31 3.04
CA GLY A 19 0.34 14.06 2.17
C GLY A 19 -0.07 15.40 2.78
N TYR A 20 -0.89 16.17 2.05
CA TYR A 20 -1.27 17.54 2.42
C TYR A 20 -1.79 17.68 3.87
N ARG A 21 -2.56 16.69 4.35
CA ARG A 21 -3.13 16.72 5.71
C ARG A 21 -2.07 16.64 6.81
N ARG A 22 -0.99 15.88 6.60
CA ARG A 22 0.11 15.80 7.57
C ARG A 22 1.02 17.01 7.45
N ILE A 23 1.25 17.48 6.23
CA ILE A 23 2.05 18.69 5.98
C ILE A 23 1.38 19.93 6.60
N SER A 24 0.06 20.08 6.54
CA SER A 24 -0.65 21.22 7.16
C SER A 24 -0.48 21.25 8.67
N LEU A 25 -0.51 20.08 9.33
CA LEU A 25 -0.27 19.97 10.78
C LEU A 25 1.15 20.39 11.15
N VAL A 26 2.16 19.95 10.39
CA VAL A 26 3.56 20.31 10.65
C VAL A 26 3.81 21.80 10.38
N LEU A 27 3.19 22.36 9.33
CA LEU A 27 3.25 23.80 9.04
C LEU A 27 2.68 24.65 10.19
N TRP A 28 1.57 24.21 10.79
CA TRP A 28 1.00 24.85 11.96
C TRP A 28 1.88 24.70 13.21
N ASP A 29 2.40 23.50 13.44
CA ASP A 29 3.17 23.21 14.64
C ASP A 29 4.52 23.94 14.66
N GLN A 30 5.30 23.81 13.57
CA GLN A 30 6.66 24.33 13.51
C GLN A 30 6.72 25.81 13.10
N PHE A 31 5.84 26.24 12.19
CA PHE A 31 5.94 27.57 11.57
C PHE A 31 4.75 28.47 11.91
N LYS A 32 3.73 27.96 12.61
CA LYS A 32 2.47 28.67 12.93
C LYS A 32 1.80 29.26 11.68
N LEU A 33 1.98 28.58 10.55
CA LEU A 33 1.42 28.96 9.25
C LEU A 33 0.13 28.17 8.99
N HIS A 34 -0.95 28.90 8.72
CA HIS A 34 -2.22 28.31 8.32
C HIS A 34 -2.42 28.47 6.81
N VAL A 35 -2.52 27.35 6.10
CA VAL A 35 -2.74 27.32 4.65
C VAL A 35 -4.01 26.51 4.39
N SER A 36 -4.89 27.01 3.53
CA SER A 36 -6.09 26.26 3.15
C SER A 36 -5.72 24.96 2.44
N ASP A 37 -6.50 23.92 2.66
CA ASP A 37 -6.25 22.59 2.06
C ASP A 37 -6.15 22.63 0.52
N THR A 38 -6.96 23.46 -0.14
CA THR A 38 -6.91 23.65 -1.60
C THR A 38 -5.59 24.29 -1.99
N LYS A 39 -5.17 25.35 -1.29
CA LYS A 39 -3.95 26.06 -1.64
C LYS A 39 -2.71 25.23 -1.36
N LEU A 40 -2.72 24.44 -0.29
CA LEU A 40 -1.63 23.53 0.02
C LEU A 40 -1.47 22.46 -1.07
N ARG A 41 -2.57 21.91 -1.59
CA ARG A 41 -2.52 20.94 -2.71
C ARG A 41 -1.97 21.56 -3.99
N GLU A 42 -2.37 22.77 -4.33
CA GLU A 42 -1.80 23.51 -5.47
C GLU A 42 -0.29 23.71 -5.29
N LEU A 43 0.13 24.21 -4.13
CA LEU A 43 1.54 24.45 -3.82
C LEU A 43 2.36 23.15 -3.86
N MET A 44 1.82 22.05 -3.33
CA MET A 44 2.43 20.72 -3.41
C MET A 44 2.59 20.25 -4.86
N ALA A 45 1.57 20.46 -5.71
CA ALA A 45 1.63 20.12 -7.13
C ALA A 45 2.69 20.97 -7.86
N GLU A 46 2.77 22.27 -7.56
CA GLU A 46 3.78 23.18 -8.13
C GLU A 46 5.22 22.75 -7.79
N VAL A 47 5.45 22.13 -6.62
CA VAL A 47 6.76 21.58 -6.24
C VAL A 47 6.95 20.10 -6.59
N GLY A 48 6.03 19.52 -7.37
CA GLY A 48 6.13 18.14 -7.87
C GLY A 48 5.77 17.03 -6.86
N ILE A 49 5.12 17.37 -5.75
CA ILE A 49 4.65 16.39 -4.76
C ILE A 49 3.25 15.92 -5.16
N ASN A 50 3.20 14.75 -5.79
CA ASN A 50 1.94 14.12 -6.19
C ASN A 50 1.48 13.11 -5.14
N ASN A 51 0.28 13.28 -4.59
CA ASN A 51 -0.30 12.42 -3.56
C ASN A 51 -0.88 11.10 -4.13
N THR A 52 -0.15 10.43 -5.01
CA THR A 52 -0.63 9.19 -5.68
C THR A 52 -0.50 7.94 -4.82
N LEU A 53 0.26 8.01 -3.72
CA LEU A 53 0.45 6.89 -2.80
C LEU A 53 -0.88 6.41 -2.20
N TYR A 54 -1.78 7.32 -1.81
CA TYR A 54 -3.03 6.93 -1.12
C TYR A 54 -4.20 6.61 -2.05
N THR A 55 -4.12 6.92 -3.34
CA THR A 55 -5.20 6.56 -4.28
C THR A 55 -5.08 5.12 -4.80
N THR A 56 -3.88 4.53 -4.76
CA THR A 56 -3.60 3.26 -5.45
C THR A 56 -3.61 2.03 -4.54
N HIS A 57 -3.52 2.21 -3.22
CA HIS A 57 -3.32 1.11 -2.26
C HIS A 57 -4.57 0.59 -1.54
N THR A 58 -5.71 1.28 -1.61
CA THR A 58 -6.93 0.87 -0.88
C THR A 58 -7.78 -0.17 -1.62
N THR A 59 -7.48 -0.48 -2.89
CA THR A 59 -8.32 -1.35 -3.73
C THR A 59 -7.62 -2.59 -4.30
N LYS A 60 -6.34 -2.81 -4.03
CA LYS A 60 -5.70 -4.09 -4.40
C LYS A 60 -6.16 -5.17 -3.45
N LYS A 61 -7.24 -5.87 -3.82
CA LYS A 61 -7.60 -7.15 -3.22
C LYS A 61 -6.39 -8.08 -3.33
N TYR A 62 -6.03 -8.73 -2.22
CA TYR A 62 -5.01 -9.78 -2.24
C TYR A 62 -5.43 -10.88 -3.23
N SER A 63 -4.53 -11.25 -4.14
CA SER A 63 -4.71 -12.36 -5.08
C SER A 63 -3.46 -13.22 -5.05
N SER A 64 -3.56 -14.42 -4.46
CA SER A 64 -2.54 -15.47 -4.57
C SER A 64 -2.57 -16.18 -5.93
N TYR A 65 -3.60 -15.92 -6.74
CA TYR A 65 -3.73 -16.43 -8.08
C TYR A 65 -2.84 -15.60 -9.02
N GLU A 66 -1.74 -16.20 -9.47
CA GLU A 66 -0.77 -15.62 -10.40
C GLU A 66 -1.13 -15.86 -11.88
N GLY A 67 -2.38 -16.22 -12.18
CA GLY A 67 -2.83 -16.55 -13.54
C GLY A 67 -2.82 -18.05 -13.85
N ASP A 68 -3.14 -18.39 -15.10
CA ASP A 68 -3.39 -19.75 -15.55
C ASP A 68 -2.06 -20.50 -15.78
N LYS A 69 -1.46 -21.00 -14.69
CA LYS A 69 -0.15 -21.67 -14.71
C LYS A 69 -0.28 -23.13 -15.17
N LYS A 70 -0.33 -23.35 -16.48
CA LYS A 70 -0.43 -24.70 -17.07
C LYS A 70 0.73 -25.65 -16.71
N THR A 71 1.92 -25.13 -16.37
CA THR A 71 3.05 -25.97 -15.93
C THR A 71 3.98 -25.21 -14.99
N THR A 72 3.77 -25.30 -13.68
CA THR A 72 4.76 -24.86 -12.67
C THR A 72 5.61 -26.05 -12.27
N PRO A 73 6.95 -25.94 -12.14
CA PRO A 73 7.77 -27.04 -11.66
C PRO A 73 7.27 -27.52 -10.29
N ASN A 74 7.21 -28.84 -10.09
CA ASN A 74 6.80 -29.43 -8.81
C ASN A 74 7.94 -29.26 -7.78
N ILE A 75 7.97 -28.09 -7.13
CA ILE A 75 8.97 -27.73 -6.12
C ILE A 75 8.82 -28.59 -4.86
N LEU A 76 7.60 -29.01 -4.55
CA LEU A 76 7.28 -29.77 -3.34
C LEU A 76 7.88 -31.19 -3.36
N LYS A 77 8.20 -31.75 -4.54
CA LYS A 77 8.70 -33.13 -4.72
C LYS A 77 7.94 -34.15 -3.85
N GLY A 78 6.63 -33.96 -3.69
CA GLY A 78 5.80 -34.77 -2.80
C GLY A 78 5.78 -36.23 -3.23
N ARG A 79 6.09 -37.16 -2.32
CA ARG A 79 5.97 -38.61 -2.58
C ARG A 79 4.51 -39.04 -2.34
N PHE A 80 3.69 -38.95 -3.38
CA PHE A 80 2.31 -39.44 -3.38
C PHE A 80 2.23 -40.95 -3.65
N ILE A 81 2.98 -41.75 -2.89
CA ILE A 81 3.16 -43.21 -3.15
C ILE A 81 2.63 -44.04 -1.97
N ALA A 82 1.94 -43.42 -1.01
CA ALA A 82 1.36 -44.15 0.12
C ALA A 82 0.24 -45.09 -0.36
N THR A 83 0.40 -46.39 -0.11
CA THR A 83 -0.57 -47.44 -0.48
C THR A 83 -1.41 -47.92 0.70
N ILE A 84 -1.01 -47.58 1.93
CA ILE A 84 -1.70 -47.96 3.17
C ILE A 84 -2.56 -46.75 3.62
N PRO A 85 -3.85 -46.95 3.97
CA PRO A 85 -4.72 -45.87 4.41
C PRO A 85 -4.17 -45.18 5.67
N TYR A 86 -4.44 -43.89 5.81
CA TYR A 86 -3.99 -43.04 6.94
C TYR A 86 -2.48 -42.84 7.11
N THR A 87 -1.66 -43.24 6.13
CA THR A 87 -0.20 -43.02 6.17
C THR A 87 0.19 -41.56 5.96
N VAL A 88 -0.57 -40.83 5.14
CA VAL A 88 -0.35 -39.40 4.87
C VAL A 88 -1.71 -38.71 4.81
N LEU A 89 -1.88 -37.63 5.59
CA LEU A 89 -3.07 -36.80 5.61
C LEU A 89 -2.69 -35.38 5.17
N HIS A 90 -3.35 -34.87 4.14
CA HIS A 90 -3.17 -33.51 3.65
C HIS A 90 -4.43 -32.71 3.98
N THR A 91 -4.26 -31.54 4.57
CA THR A 91 -5.36 -30.62 4.91
C THR A 91 -5.08 -29.28 4.27
N ASP A 92 -6.05 -28.74 3.54
CA ASP A 92 -5.99 -27.38 3.02
C ASP A 92 -7.02 -26.48 3.71
N ILE A 93 -6.75 -25.18 3.67
CA ILE A 93 -7.68 -24.15 4.16
C ILE A 93 -8.19 -23.40 2.93
N THR A 94 -9.49 -23.46 2.71
CA THR A 94 -10.15 -22.75 1.62
C THR A 94 -10.94 -21.56 2.16
N GLN A 95 -10.72 -20.38 1.58
CA GLN A 95 -11.53 -19.19 1.87
C GLN A 95 -12.72 -19.13 0.92
N VAL A 96 -13.93 -19.00 1.46
CA VAL A 96 -15.16 -18.80 0.69
C VAL A 96 -15.66 -17.38 0.90
N LYS A 97 -16.01 -16.68 -0.20
CA LYS A 97 -16.56 -15.33 -0.13
C LYS A 97 -18.07 -15.37 0.13
N LEU A 98 -18.52 -14.66 1.16
CA LEU A 98 -19.95 -14.51 1.45
C LEU A 98 -20.57 -13.38 0.61
N LYS A 99 -21.85 -13.52 0.26
CA LYS A 99 -22.57 -12.60 -0.65
C LYS A 99 -22.81 -11.20 -0.05
N ASN A 100 -22.79 -11.08 1.27
CA ASN A 100 -23.14 -9.87 2.02
C ASN A 100 -22.02 -9.45 2.98
N GLY A 101 -20.77 -9.42 2.52
CA GLY A 101 -19.62 -8.89 3.25
C GLY A 101 -19.13 -7.59 2.64
#